data_AF-A0A8S4BKE7-F1
#
_entry.id   AF-A0A8S4BKE7-F1
#
_cell.length_a   1.000
_cell.length_b   1.000
_cell.length_c   1.000
_cell.angle_alpha   90.00
_cell.angle_beta   90.00
_cell.angle_gamma   90.00
#
_symmetry.space_group_name_H-M   'P 1'
#
loop_
_entity.id
_entity.type
_entity.pdbx_description
1 polymer ?
#
loop_
_entity_poly.entity_id
_entity_poly.type
_entity_poly.pdbx_seq_one_letter_code
_entity_poly.pdbx_strand_id
1 'polypeptide(L)'
;MEQLEGPGPDTGSEEVNPFYLQQLRELDIPEEAAKQALLQTRNVSAEEAAMYYFNKLENEVAAQVGHAAVGLYQALQERNSWREMAWKWDHSGAKKVVVQGTNMAHLLELQALAMSLNLPTYLVQDAGLTQVESGSRTVLAVMGEEETVNKVTGSLNLL
;
A
#
# COMPACT_ATOMS: atom_id res chain seq x y z
N MET A 1 -42.62 46.96 0.46
CA MET A 1 -41.33 46.36 0.83
C MET A 1 -41.33 44.97 0.22
N GLU A 2 -40.86 44.87 -1.01
CA GLU A 2 -40.73 43.61 -1.75
C GLU A 2 -39.29 43.16 -1.51
N GLN A 3 -39.09 42.12 -0.71
CA GLN A 3 -37.76 41.54 -0.51
C GLN A 3 -37.50 40.58 -1.67
N LEU A 4 -36.57 40.97 -2.52
CA LEU A 4 -35.96 40.14 -3.55
C LEU A 4 -35.16 39.03 -2.85
N GLU A 5 -35.68 37.81 -2.83
CA GLU A 5 -34.87 36.63 -2.55
C GLU A 5 -33.93 36.40 -3.74
N GLY A 6 -32.65 36.73 -3.54
CA GLY A 6 -31.60 36.41 -4.50
C GLY A 6 -31.35 34.91 -4.56
N PRO A 7 -30.79 34.40 -5.68
CA PRO A 7 -30.47 32.98 -5.80
C PRO A 7 -29.44 32.63 -4.72
N GLY A 8 -29.72 31.57 -3.96
CA GLY A 8 -28.80 31.02 -2.98
C GLY A 8 -27.45 30.66 -3.62
N PRO A 9 -26.38 30.54 -2.82
CA PRO A 9 -25.07 30.21 -3.36
C PRO A 9 -25.17 28.88 -4.10
N ASP A 10 -24.91 28.93 -5.40
CA ASP A 10 -24.67 27.77 -6.22
C ASP A 10 -23.50 27.02 -5.58
N THR A 11 -23.81 25.99 -4.81
CA THR A 11 -22.83 25.01 -4.36
C THR A 11 -22.45 24.24 -5.61
N GLY A 12 -21.56 24.83 -6.41
CA GLY A 12 -20.90 24.17 -7.50
C GLY A 12 -20.15 22.98 -6.90
N SER A 13 -20.81 21.83 -6.87
CA SER A 13 -20.13 20.54 -6.89
C SER A 13 -19.22 20.63 -8.10
N GLU A 14 -17.91 20.83 -7.88
CA GLU A 14 -16.93 20.84 -8.96
C GLU A 14 -17.13 19.54 -9.75
N GLU A 15 -17.82 19.61 -10.88
CA GLU A 15 -18.03 18.44 -11.71
C GLU A 15 -16.67 18.05 -12.29
N VAL A 16 -16.39 16.74 -12.31
CA VAL A 16 -15.17 16.22 -12.92
C VAL A 16 -15.21 16.45 -14.42
N ASN A 17 -14.08 16.82 -15.01
CA ASN A 17 -13.99 16.99 -16.45
C ASN A 17 -14.15 15.61 -17.14
N PRO A 18 -15.19 15.41 -17.97
CA PRO A 18 -15.50 14.11 -18.55
C PRO A 18 -14.45 13.65 -19.57
N PHE A 19 -13.75 14.59 -20.23
CA PHE A 19 -12.66 14.26 -21.14
C PHE A 19 -11.46 13.70 -20.37
N TYR A 20 -11.08 14.33 -19.26
CA TYR A 20 -9.98 13.83 -18.43
C TYR A 20 -10.34 12.52 -17.75
N LEU A 21 -11.58 12.35 -17.29
CA LEU A 21 -12.05 11.08 -16.74
C LEU A 21 -11.95 9.94 -17.74
N GLN A 22 -12.30 10.18 -19.01
CA GLN A 22 -12.15 9.20 -20.07
C GLN A 22 -10.68 8.83 -20.31
N GLN A 23 -9.77 9.81 -20.33
CA GLN A 23 -8.33 9.55 -20.46
C GLN A 23 -7.77 8.71 -19.28
N LEU A 24 -8.22 8.98 -18.04
CA LEU A 24 -7.80 8.18 -16.88
C LEU A 24 -8.32 6.74 -16.93
N ARG A 25 -9.53 6.53 -17.48
CA ARG A 25 -10.08 5.18 -17.70
C ARG A 25 -9.28 4.38 -18.73
N GLU A 26 -8.72 5.04 -19.74
CA GLU A 26 -7.83 4.41 -20.72
C GLU A 26 -6.48 3.99 -20.11
N LEU A 27 -6.13 4.51 -18.93
CA LEU A 27 -4.98 4.10 -18.11
C LEU A 27 -5.34 3.03 -17.08
N ASP A 28 -6.52 2.41 -17.18
CA ASP A 28 -7.06 1.43 -16.22
C ASP A 28 -7.17 1.95 -14.77
N ILE A 29 -7.24 3.27 -14.58
CA ILE A 29 -7.46 3.85 -13.25
C ILE A 29 -8.93 3.65 -12.86
N PRO A 30 -9.24 3.07 -11.68
CA PRO A 30 -10.61 2.88 -11.23
C PRO A 30 -11.40 4.18 -11.22
N GLU A 31 -12.64 4.15 -11.71
CA GLU A 31 -13.44 5.37 -11.97
C GLU A 31 -13.57 6.27 -10.72
N GLU A 32 -13.83 5.69 -9.55
CA GLU A 32 -13.94 6.46 -8.31
C GLU A 32 -12.61 7.09 -7.90
N ALA A 33 -11.49 6.39 -8.09
CA ALA A 33 -10.17 6.95 -7.82
C ALA A 33 -9.80 8.05 -8.82
N ALA A 34 -10.16 7.88 -10.09
CA ALA A 34 -9.99 8.89 -11.14
C ALA A 34 -10.79 10.17 -10.82
N LYS A 35 -12.05 10.04 -10.40
CA LYS A 35 -12.87 11.17 -9.97
C LYS A 35 -12.24 11.91 -8.80
N GLN A 36 -11.84 11.18 -7.75
CA GLN A 36 -11.18 11.77 -6.59
C GLN A 36 -9.88 12.50 -6.95
N ALA A 37 -9.05 11.89 -7.80
CA ALA A 37 -7.82 12.50 -8.27
C ALA A 37 -8.08 13.80 -9.04
N LEU A 38 -9.07 13.81 -9.94
CA LEU A 38 -9.44 15.00 -10.70
C LEU A 38 -9.92 16.15 -9.81
N LEU A 39 -10.74 15.85 -8.79
CA LEU A 39 -11.17 16.85 -7.81
C LEU A 39 -9.98 17.40 -7.02
N GLN A 40 -9.08 16.53 -6.58
CA GLN A 40 -7.91 16.93 -5.81
C GLN A 40 -6.93 17.80 -6.61
N THR A 41 -6.75 17.48 -7.90
CA THR A 41 -5.93 18.28 -8.83
C THR A 41 -6.72 19.40 -9.50
N ARG A 42 -7.93 19.71 -9.02
CA ARG A 42 -8.79 20.79 -9.51
C ARG A 42 -9.03 20.76 -11.02
N ASN A 43 -9.17 19.57 -11.59
CA ASN A 43 -9.33 19.35 -13.02
C ASN A 43 -8.28 20.08 -13.88
N VAL A 44 -7.03 20.22 -13.43
CA VAL A 44 -5.99 20.90 -14.24
C VAL A 44 -5.69 20.10 -15.51
N SER A 45 -5.44 18.80 -15.40
CA SER A 45 -5.24 17.89 -16.53
C SER A 45 -5.43 16.42 -16.12
N ALA A 46 -5.63 15.54 -17.10
CA ALA A 46 -5.60 14.09 -16.85
C ALA A 46 -4.22 13.60 -16.41
N GLU A 47 -3.14 14.19 -16.93
CA GLU A 47 -1.77 13.81 -16.57
C GLU A 47 -1.46 14.08 -15.09
N GLU A 48 -1.86 15.26 -14.60
CA GLU A 48 -1.65 15.62 -13.19
C GLU A 48 -2.49 14.75 -12.25
N ALA A 49 -3.73 14.43 -12.62
CA ALA A 49 -4.58 13.51 -11.87
C ALA A 49 -4.00 12.09 -11.85
N ALA A 50 -3.45 11.61 -12.96
CA ALA A 50 -2.76 10.32 -13.02
C ALA A 50 -1.52 10.32 -12.12
N MET A 51 -0.68 11.35 -12.19
CA MET A 51 0.48 11.50 -11.30
C MET A 51 0.08 11.52 -9.83
N TYR A 52 -0.97 12.26 -9.48
CA TYR A 52 -1.50 12.28 -8.12
C TYR A 52 -1.92 10.89 -7.65
N TYR A 53 -2.65 10.15 -8.49
CA TYR A 53 -3.10 8.80 -8.18
C TYR A 53 -1.92 7.83 -7.95
N PHE A 54 -0.95 7.79 -8.86
CA PHE A 54 0.20 6.90 -8.71
C PHE A 54 1.09 7.26 -7.52
N ASN A 55 1.33 8.56 -7.28
CA ASN A 55 2.05 9.01 -6.09
C ASN A 55 1.33 8.61 -4.79
N LYS A 56 -0.01 8.70 -4.75
CA LYS A 56 -0.80 8.26 -3.60
C LYS A 56 -0.58 6.76 -3.35
N LEU A 57 -0.63 5.94 -4.40
CA LEU A 57 -0.42 4.50 -4.31
C LEU A 57 0.99 4.11 -3.84
N GLU A 58 2.02 4.82 -4.30
CA GLU A 58 3.40 4.62 -3.85
C GLU A 58 3.56 4.91 -2.36
N ASN A 59 3.00 6.04 -1.91
CA ASN A 59 3.04 6.44 -0.50
C ASN A 59 2.32 5.43 0.41
N GLU A 60 1.17 4.92 -0.03
CA GLU A 60 0.46 3.86 0.70
C GLU A 60 1.31 2.59 0.83
N VAL A 61 2.00 2.16 -0.23
CA VAL A 61 2.92 1.00 -0.13
C VAL A 61 4.08 1.29 0.81
N ALA A 62 4.72 2.45 0.69
CA ALA A 62 5.83 2.80 1.56
C ALA A 62 5.43 2.74 3.05
N ALA A 63 4.25 3.26 3.38
CA ALA A 63 3.69 3.18 4.73
C ALA A 63 3.47 1.72 5.16
N GLN A 64 2.85 0.89 4.32
CA GLN A 64 2.58 -0.52 4.65
C GLN A 64 3.86 -1.37 4.78
N VAL A 65 4.87 -1.10 3.94
CA VAL A 65 6.20 -1.71 4.07
C VAL A 65 6.84 -1.32 5.41
N GLY A 66 6.72 -0.06 5.81
CA GLY A 66 7.15 0.43 7.12
C GLY A 66 6.45 -0.30 8.26
N HIS A 67 5.12 -0.41 8.21
CA HIS A 67 4.33 -1.15 9.21
C HIS A 67 4.74 -2.62 9.29
N ALA A 68 4.93 -3.29 8.15
CA ALA A 68 5.34 -4.69 8.11
C ALA A 68 6.73 -4.91 8.74
N ALA A 69 7.68 -4.02 8.41
CA ALA A 69 9.04 -4.08 8.95
C ALA A 69 9.07 -3.86 10.46
N VAL A 70 8.34 -2.86 10.97
CA VAL A 70 8.26 -2.59 12.42
C VAL A 70 7.55 -3.71 13.16
N GLY A 71 6.42 -4.19 12.63
CA GLY A 71 5.67 -5.29 13.22
C GLY A 71 6.49 -6.58 13.31
N LEU A 72 7.24 -6.92 12.26
CA LEU A 72 8.16 -8.05 12.30
C LEU A 72 9.27 -7.84 13.33
N TYR A 73 9.87 -6.65 13.37
CA TYR A 73 10.94 -6.37 14.33
C TYR A 73 10.47 -6.49 15.78
N GLN A 74 9.27 -6.00 16.11
CA GLN A 74 8.67 -6.17 17.43
C GLN A 74 8.45 -7.66 17.77
N ALA A 75 7.91 -8.44 16.83
CA ALA A 75 7.71 -9.89 17.02
C ALA A 75 9.04 -10.65 17.25
N LEU A 76 10.15 -10.20 16.66
CA LEU A 76 11.48 -10.76 16.93
C LEU A 76 11.95 -10.48 18.36
N GLN A 77 11.69 -9.29 18.89
CA GLN A 77 12.13 -8.90 20.24
C GLN A 77 11.40 -9.69 21.34
N GLU A 78 10.15 -10.08 21.10
CA GLU A 78 9.34 -10.89 22.03
C GLU A 78 9.84 -12.34 22.12
N ARG A 79 10.48 -12.87 21.07
CA ARG A 79 10.95 -14.27 21.04
C ARG A 79 12.46 -14.36 21.28
N ASN A 80 12.85 -14.92 22.43
CA ASN A 80 14.25 -15.12 22.79
C ASN A 80 15.08 -15.86 21.72
N SER A 81 14.48 -16.81 21.00
CA SER A 81 15.13 -17.60 19.94
C SER A 81 15.56 -16.78 18.71
N TRP A 82 15.01 -15.57 18.53
CA TRP A 82 15.24 -14.75 17.35
C TRP A 82 16.07 -13.49 17.65
N ARG A 83 16.44 -13.26 18.91
CA ARG A 83 17.17 -12.06 19.34
C ARG A 83 18.54 -11.93 18.67
N GLU A 84 19.28 -13.03 18.51
CA GLU A 84 20.58 -13.00 17.82
C GLU A 84 20.43 -12.64 16.33
N MET A 85 19.42 -13.19 15.66
CA MET A 85 19.10 -12.86 14.27
C MET A 85 18.75 -11.38 14.11
N ALA A 86 17.88 -10.86 14.98
CA ALA A 86 17.53 -9.44 14.99
C ALA A 86 18.74 -8.54 15.24
N TRP A 87 19.61 -8.91 16.18
CA TRP A 87 20.85 -8.18 16.48
C TRP A 87 21.79 -8.16 15.27
N LYS A 88 22.04 -9.30 14.62
CA LYS A 88 22.89 -9.38 13.42
C LYS A 88 22.33 -8.52 12.28
N TRP A 89 21.03 -8.61 12.04
CA TRP A 89 20.37 -7.81 11.00
C TRP A 89 20.54 -6.30 11.25
N ASP A 90 20.29 -5.85 12.48
CA ASP A 90 20.45 -4.44 12.88
C ASP A 90 21.91 -3.96 12.70
N HIS A 91 22.89 -4.76 13.13
CA HIS A 91 24.32 -4.44 13.02
C HIS A 91 24.87 -4.56 11.58
N SER A 92 24.12 -5.19 10.68
CA SER A 92 24.44 -5.28 9.25
C SER A 92 23.81 -4.17 8.40
N GLY A 93 23.23 -3.14 9.04
CA GLY A 93 22.57 -2.01 8.35
C GLY A 93 21.11 -2.28 8.00
N ALA A 94 20.50 -3.32 8.58
CA ALA A 94 19.07 -3.61 8.46
C ALA A 94 18.57 -3.69 7.00
N LYS A 95 19.29 -4.44 6.13
CA LYS A 95 18.97 -4.64 4.71
C LYS A 95 17.50 -5.08 4.52
N LYS A 96 16.82 -4.46 3.55
CA LYS A 96 15.44 -4.79 3.14
C LYS A 96 15.38 -4.84 1.62
N VAL A 97 14.61 -5.77 1.08
CA VAL A 97 14.32 -5.90 -0.35
C VAL A 97 12.80 -5.99 -0.47
N VAL A 98 12.21 -5.13 -1.30
CA VAL A 98 10.76 -5.13 -1.53
C VAL A 98 10.51 -5.83 -2.87
N VAL A 99 9.70 -6.89 -2.83
CA VAL A 99 9.33 -7.69 -3.99
C VAL A 99 7.81 -7.77 -4.11
N GLN A 100 7.34 -8.02 -5.32
CA GLN A 100 5.91 -7.99 -5.64
C GLN A 100 5.28 -9.39 -5.53
N GLY A 101 4.30 -9.53 -4.63
CA GLY A 101 3.34 -10.64 -4.63
C GLY A 101 2.17 -10.36 -5.58
N THR A 102 1.39 -11.38 -5.91
CA THR A 102 0.32 -11.26 -6.93
C THR A 102 -1.03 -10.89 -6.34
N ASN A 103 -1.37 -11.45 -5.18
CA ASN A 103 -2.62 -11.21 -4.46
C ASN A 103 -2.52 -11.73 -3.01
N MET A 104 -3.57 -11.53 -2.21
CA MET A 104 -3.65 -12.00 -0.82
C MET A 104 -3.40 -13.52 -0.68
N ALA A 105 -3.99 -14.34 -1.55
CA ALA A 105 -3.83 -15.80 -1.46
C ALA A 105 -2.36 -16.21 -1.63
N HIS A 106 -1.67 -15.62 -2.62
CA HIS A 106 -0.24 -15.83 -2.81
C HIS A 106 0.58 -15.36 -1.61
N LEU A 107 0.26 -14.21 -1.00
CA LEU A 107 0.94 -13.78 0.24
C LEU A 107 0.76 -14.78 1.39
N LEU A 108 -0.42 -15.36 1.55
CA LEU A 108 -0.68 -16.39 2.56
C LEU A 108 0.09 -17.69 2.29
N GLU A 109 0.22 -18.09 1.01
CA GLU A 109 1.04 -19.23 0.61
C GLU A 109 2.53 -19.01 0.94
N LEU A 110 3.06 -17.83 0.61
CA LEU A 110 4.44 -17.44 0.96
C LEU A 110 4.66 -17.42 2.47
N GLN A 111 3.68 -16.92 3.23
CA GLN A 111 3.73 -16.93 4.69
C GLN A 111 3.78 -18.36 5.24
N ALA A 112 2.91 -19.25 4.76
CA ALA A 112 2.89 -20.64 5.18
C ALA A 112 4.23 -21.35 4.88
N LEU A 113 4.81 -21.09 3.69
CA LEU A 113 6.12 -21.59 3.32
C LEU A 113 7.22 -21.07 4.26
N ALA A 114 7.26 -19.76 4.52
CA ALA A 114 8.23 -19.17 5.44
C ALA A 114 8.11 -19.76 6.86
N MET A 115 6.89 -19.93 7.37
CA MET A 115 6.63 -20.56 8.67
C MET A 115 7.13 -22.02 8.71
N SER A 116 6.96 -22.78 7.61
CA SER A 116 7.46 -24.16 7.51
C SER A 116 8.99 -24.24 7.58
N LEU A 117 9.69 -23.16 7.22
CA LEU A 117 11.14 -23.01 7.29
C LEU A 117 11.61 -22.36 8.62
N ASN A 118 10.71 -22.19 9.59
CA ASN A 118 10.95 -21.48 10.86
C ASN A 118 11.41 -20.03 10.67
N LEU A 119 11.00 -19.37 9.58
CA LEU A 119 11.29 -17.96 9.36
C LEU A 119 10.27 -17.08 10.11
N PRO A 120 10.73 -16.04 10.82
CA PRO A 120 9.89 -14.96 11.29
C PRO A 120 9.09 -14.31 10.16
N THR A 121 7.80 -14.13 10.36
CA THR A 121 6.91 -13.44 9.42
C THR A 121 5.98 -12.45 10.11
N TYR A 122 5.61 -11.38 9.43
CA TYR A 122 4.55 -10.48 9.86
C TYR A 122 3.71 -10.06 8.66
N LEU A 123 2.41 -10.33 8.71
CA LEU A 123 1.47 -9.95 7.66
C LEU A 123 0.71 -8.71 8.14
N VAL A 124 0.84 -7.61 7.41
CA VAL A 124 -0.01 -6.44 7.65
C VAL A 124 -1.37 -6.74 7.04
N GLN A 125 -2.31 -7.10 7.90
CA GLN A 125 -3.73 -7.05 7.60
C GLN A 125 -4.29 -5.82 8.30
N ASP A 126 -5.10 -5.05 7.58
CA ASP A 126 -5.81 -3.94 8.19
C ASP A 126 -6.62 -4.45 9.40
N ALA A 127 -6.47 -3.79 10.54
CA ALA A 127 -6.81 -4.34 11.86
C ALA A 127 -8.32 -4.47 12.14
N GLY A 128 -9.18 -4.33 11.13
CA GLY A 128 -10.64 -4.41 11.27
C GLY A 128 -11.26 -3.37 12.21
N LEU A 129 -10.47 -2.42 12.72
CA LEU A 129 -10.89 -1.30 13.58
C LEU A 129 -11.03 0.01 12.81
N THR A 130 -10.64 0.01 11.53
CA THR A 130 -10.79 1.11 10.59
C THR A 130 -11.66 0.63 9.43
N GLN A 131 -12.55 1.52 8.98
CA GLN A 131 -13.37 1.33 7.79
C GLN A 131 -12.47 1.50 6.56
N VAL A 132 -11.46 0.64 6.37
CA VAL A 132 -10.63 0.72 5.17
C VAL A 132 -11.44 0.14 4.03
N GLU A 133 -11.62 1.00 3.02
CA GLU A 133 -12.29 0.68 1.77
C GLU A 133 -11.68 -0.58 1.14
N SER A 134 -12.48 -1.30 0.36
CA SER A 134 -11.98 -2.38 -0.50
C SER A 134 -10.81 -1.86 -1.35
N GLY A 135 -9.57 -2.23 -1.00
CA GLY A 135 -8.37 -1.69 -1.66
C GLY A 135 -7.09 -1.61 -0.81
N SER A 136 -7.14 -1.87 0.50
CA SER A 136 -5.93 -1.82 1.35
C SER A 136 -4.81 -2.76 0.85
N ARG A 137 -3.64 -2.19 0.53
CA ARG A 137 -2.48 -2.94 0.06
C ARG A 137 -1.91 -3.77 1.22
N THR A 138 -1.89 -5.09 1.04
CA THR A 138 -1.37 -6.05 2.02
C THR A 138 0.12 -6.24 1.81
N VAL A 139 0.90 -6.27 2.90
CA VAL A 139 2.35 -6.53 2.86
C VAL A 139 2.70 -7.67 3.81
N LEU A 140 3.51 -8.63 3.33
CA LEU A 140 4.13 -9.67 4.13
C LEU A 140 5.61 -9.34 4.33
N ALA A 141 6.05 -9.23 5.58
CA ALA A 141 7.47 -9.20 5.94
C ALA A 141 7.95 -10.60 6.31
N VAL A 142 9.14 -10.97 5.84
CA VAL A 142 9.85 -12.21 6.16
C VAL A 142 11.31 -11.88 6.48
N MET A 143 11.89 -12.51 7.51
CA MET A 143 13.29 -12.31 7.88
C MET A 143 14.01 -13.64 8.06
N GLY A 144 15.29 -13.69 7.70
CA GLY A 144 16.18 -14.83 7.89
C GLY A 144 17.46 -14.66 7.12
N GLU A 145 18.28 -15.72 7.11
CA GLU A 145 19.45 -15.80 6.23
C GLU A 145 19.03 -15.73 4.76
N GLU A 146 19.82 -15.03 3.94
CA GLU A 146 19.47 -14.72 2.54
C GLU A 146 19.10 -15.96 1.73
N GLU A 147 19.86 -17.05 1.88
CA GLU A 147 19.57 -18.33 1.19
C GLU A 147 18.20 -18.91 1.58
N THR A 148 17.79 -18.79 2.85
CA THR A 148 16.53 -19.36 3.33
C THR A 148 15.36 -18.46 2.96
N VAL A 149 15.53 -17.13 3.01
CA VAL A 149 14.52 -16.18 2.54
C VAL A 149 14.29 -16.33 1.02
N ASN A 150 15.35 -16.54 0.24
CA ASN A 150 15.24 -16.73 -1.21
C ASN A 150 14.48 -18.02 -1.61
N LYS A 151 14.40 -19.03 -0.72
CA LYS A 151 13.51 -20.19 -0.95
C LYS A 151 12.03 -19.81 -0.94
N VAL A 152 11.68 -18.70 -0.29
CA VAL A 152 10.32 -18.15 -0.22
C VAL A 152 10.11 -17.11 -1.31
N THR A 153 11.01 -16.13 -1.43
CA THR A 153 10.77 -14.91 -2.23
C THR A 153 11.65 -14.78 -3.46
N GLY A 154 12.60 -15.69 -3.70
CA GLY A 154 13.66 -15.53 -4.70
C GLY A 154 13.19 -15.55 -6.16
N SER A 155 11.98 -16.04 -6.43
CA SER A 155 11.36 -16.02 -7.76
C SER A 155 10.48 -14.79 -8.01
N LEU A 156 10.31 -13.91 -7.02
CA LEU A 156 9.47 -12.73 -7.13
C LEU A 156 10.25 -11.56 -7.76
N ASN A 157 9.53 -10.71 -8.50
CA ASN A 157 10.11 -9.52 -9.10
C ASN A 157 10.29 -8.42 -8.05
N LEU A 158 11.28 -7.55 -8.24
CA LEU A 158 11.38 -6.31 -7.48
C LEU A 158 10.13 -5.45 -7.72
N LEU A 159 9.68 -4.77 -6.66
CA LEU A 159 8.56 -3.83 -6.72
C LEU A 159 8.97 -2.53 -7.41
#